data_AF-A0AAV6PVX7-F1
#
_entry.id   AF-A0AAV6PVX7-F1
#
_cell.length_a   1.000
_cell.length_b   1.000
_cell.length_c   1.000
_cell.angle_alpha   90.00
_cell.angle_beta   90.00
_cell.angle_gamma   90.00
#
_symmetry.space_group_name_H-M   'P 1'
#
loop_
_entity.id
_entity.type
_entity.pdbx_description
1 polymer ?
#
loop_
_entity_poly.entity_id
_entity_poly.type
_entity_poly.pdbx_seq_one_letter_code
_entity_poly.pdbx_strand_id
1 'polypeptide(L)'
;MFISVCIGKIMCIYMYVGFSSFHKCFHVHAAITLHTVMYKNNPYLGNKFSMTIETWHKADMGEEENVHGLDQTTWDSVVIANIDIGETPQGLKTEFNPATFTSEKTKRGPLTPGWKEKLAQDAECPHMCAYKLVTLEAKAPMIQKTVENMIMKAERNLFDKFHKQLFCTIDDWVNLTMEDIRQKEENTKKELDEMRKNDEVRGMTADG
;
A
#
# COMPACT_ATOMS: atom_id res chain seq x y z
N MET A 1 -16.86 0.14 21.20
CA MET A 1 -16.51 -0.30 19.84
C MET A 1 -16.05 0.97 19.16
N PHE A 2 -14.78 1.03 18.77
CA PHE A 2 -14.27 2.17 18.01
C PHE A 2 -13.80 1.57 16.72
N ILE A 3 -14.49 1.89 15.63
CA ILE A 3 -14.18 1.46 14.27
C ILE A 3 -13.79 2.75 13.57
N SER A 4 -12.49 3.01 13.46
CA SER A 4 -11.97 4.10 12.63
C SER A 4 -11.68 3.52 11.26
N VAL A 5 -12.34 4.08 10.24
CA VAL A 5 -12.29 3.57 8.87
C VAL A 5 -11.72 4.63 7.96
N CYS A 6 -10.69 4.27 7.20
CA CYS A 6 -10.09 5.14 6.21
C CYS A 6 -9.85 4.39 4.91
N ILE A 7 -10.09 5.06 3.78
CA ILE A 7 -9.76 4.52 2.46
C ILE A 7 -8.58 5.27 1.88
N GLY A 8 -7.48 4.55 1.67
CA GLY A 8 -6.39 4.98 0.81
C GLY A 8 -6.72 4.70 -0.65
N LYS A 9 -6.81 5.75 -1.49
CA LYS A 9 -6.86 5.61 -2.96
C LYS A 9 -5.46 5.87 -3.52
N ILE A 10 -4.88 4.88 -4.17
CA ILE A 10 -3.50 4.94 -4.65
C ILE A 10 -3.46 4.63 -6.14
N MET A 11 -3.08 5.63 -6.94
CA MET A 11 -2.93 5.46 -8.37
C MET A 11 -1.62 4.77 -8.69
N CYS A 12 -1.68 3.67 -9.45
CA CYS A 12 -0.51 2.89 -9.84
C CYS A 12 -0.49 2.69 -11.36
N ILE A 13 0.67 2.90 -11.97
CA ILE A 13 0.89 2.57 -13.38
C ILE A 13 1.21 1.08 -13.47
N TYR A 14 0.15 0.27 -13.48
CA TYR A 14 0.10 -1.20 -13.53
C TYR A 14 0.88 -1.94 -12.44
N MET A 15 0.14 -2.71 -11.65
CA MET A 15 0.68 -3.57 -10.60
C MET A 15 0.19 -4.99 -10.84
N TYR A 16 1.01 -5.83 -11.49
CA TYR A 16 0.79 -7.28 -11.45
C TYR A 16 1.30 -7.76 -10.09
N VAL A 17 0.44 -7.73 -9.07
CA VAL A 17 0.84 -8.22 -7.73
C VAL A 17 0.85 -9.74 -7.75
N GLY A 18 1.99 -10.30 -8.11
CA GLY A 18 2.35 -11.69 -7.84
C GLY A 18 3.03 -11.89 -6.48
N PHE A 19 3.06 -10.89 -5.59
CA PHE A 19 3.67 -11.05 -4.27
C PHE A 19 2.74 -11.82 -3.32
N SER A 20 3.02 -13.10 -3.11
CA SER A 20 2.34 -13.97 -2.13
C SER A 20 2.92 -13.85 -0.72
N SER A 21 3.99 -13.09 -0.56
CA SER A 21 4.71 -12.95 0.70
C SER A 21 4.33 -11.69 1.46
N PHE A 22 3.12 -11.66 2.03
CA PHE A 22 2.82 -11.21 3.40
C PHE A 22 1.30 -11.41 3.61
N HIS A 23 0.96 -12.48 4.32
CA HIS A 23 -0.38 -12.91 4.74
C HIS A 23 -1.35 -13.36 3.61
N LYS A 24 -1.52 -14.69 3.54
CA LYS A 24 -2.58 -15.47 2.84
C LYS A 24 -3.50 -14.62 1.95
N CYS A 25 -3.18 -14.49 0.66
CA CYS A 25 -4.10 -13.92 -0.32
C CYS A 25 -4.41 -14.89 -1.45
N PHE A 26 -5.71 -15.09 -1.66
CA PHE A 26 -6.27 -15.94 -2.71
C PHE A 26 -6.15 -15.25 -4.07
N HIS A 27 -5.84 -16.07 -5.08
CA HIS A 27 -5.56 -15.68 -6.46
C HIS A 27 -6.84 -15.80 -7.31
N VAL A 28 -7.36 -14.72 -7.89
CA VAL A 28 -8.20 -14.79 -9.11
C VAL A 28 -8.04 -13.50 -9.94
N HIS A 29 -7.89 -13.68 -11.25
CA HIS A 29 -7.79 -12.65 -12.29
C HIS A 29 -8.91 -11.57 -12.24
N ALA A 30 -8.56 -10.37 -12.70
CA ALA A 30 -9.41 -9.21 -13.04
C ALA A 30 -10.16 -8.46 -11.91
N ALA A 31 -10.18 -8.96 -10.68
CA ALA A 31 -10.52 -8.15 -9.52
C ALA A 31 -9.87 -8.78 -8.28
N ILE A 32 -8.61 -8.42 -8.01
CA ILE A 32 -7.89 -9.01 -6.88
C ILE A 32 -8.34 -8.27 -5.62
N THR A 33 -9.34 -8.85 -4.93
CA THR A 33 -9.61 -8.56 -3.52
C THR A 33 -8.48 -9.18 -2.69
N LEU A 34 -7.47 -8.37 -2.34
CA LEU A 34 -6.49 -8.76 -1.32
C LEU A 34 -7.07 -8.40 0.04
N HIS A 35 -7.60 -9.40 0.74
CA HIS A 35 -8.05 -9.24 2.11
C HIS A 35 -6.88 -9.54 3.07
N THR A 36 -6.14 -8.51 3.46
CA THR A 36 -5.01 -8.64 4.38
C THR A 36 -5.44 -8.26 5.79
N VAL A 37 -5.74 -9.25 6.62
CA VAL A 37 -5.99 -9.01 8.05
C VAL A 37 -4.67 -9.08 8.82
N MET A 38 -4.20 -7.94 9.30
CA MET A 38 -3.00 -7.84 10.12
C MET A 38 -3.38 -7.84 11.60
N TYR A 39 -3.52 -9.02 12.20
CA TYR A 39 -3.69 -9.15 13.64
C TYR A 39 -2.37 -8.85 14.37
N LYS A 40 -2.10 -7.57 14.64
CA LYS A 40 -1.06 -7.21 15.60
C LYS A 40 -1.64 -7.30 17.00
N ASN A 41 -1.59 -8.50 17.61
CA ASN A 41 -1.74 -8.62 19.05
C ASN A 41 -0.57 -7.86 19.69
N ASN A 42 -0.84 -6.64 20.17
CA ASN A 42 0.13 -5.89 20.94
C ASN A 42 0.22 -6.53 22.33
N PRO A 43 1.38 -7.03 22.79
CA PRO A 43 1.51 -7.70 24.09
C PRO A 43 1.16 -6.81 25.30
N TYR A 44 1.16 -5.48 25.12
CA TYR A 44 0.75 -4.50 26.14
C TYR A 44 -0.75 -4.18 26.10
N LEU A 45 -1.42 -4.32 24.95
CA LEU A 45 -2.86 -4.04 24.80
C LEU A 45 -3.72 -5.31 24.75
N GLY A 46 -3.15 -6.49 24.51
CA GLY A 46 -3.87 -7.75 24.36
C GLY A 46 -4.93 -7.70 23.25
N ASN A 47 -6.07 -8.37 23.45
CA ASN A 47 -7.23 -8.40 22.54
C ASN A 47 -7.99 -7.06 22.42
N LYS A 48 -7.33 -5.93 22.74
CA LYS A 48 -7.92 -4.58 22.77
C LYS A 48 -7.51 -3.75 21.55
N PHE A 49 -6.83 -4.36 20.58
CA PHE A 49 -6.37 -3.72 19.36
C PHE A 49 -6.47 -4.68 18.17
N SER A 50 -7.13 -4.27 17.08
CA SER A 50 -7.14 -4.96 15.79
C SER A 50 -6.96 -3.93 14.67
N MET A 51 -6.29 -4.34 13.59
CA MET A 51 -6.16 -3.53 12.38
C MET A 51 -6.34 -4.43 11.17
N THR A 52 -7.26 -4.06 10.29
CA THR A 52 -7.58 -4.81 9.07
C THR A 52 -7.32 -3.92 7.87
N ILE A 53 -6.67 -4.46 6.83
CA ILE A 53 -6.45 -3.76 5.57
C ILE A 53 -7.07 -4.59 4.44
N GLU A 54 -8.23 -4.16 3.97
CA GLU A 54 -8.91 -4.77 2.84
C GLU A 54 -8.56 -3.96 1.59
N THR A 55 -8.13 -4.61 0.51
CA THR A 55 -7.74 -3.90 -0.72
C THR A 55 -8.50 -4.40 -1.92
N TRP A 56 -9.12 -3.48 -2.65
CA TRP A 56 -9.56 -3.69 -4.03
C TRP A 56 -8.57 -3.07 -5.01
N HIS A 57 -8.27 -3.80 -6.07
CA HIS A 57 -7.52 -3.29 -7.22
C HIS A 57 -8.48 -3.19 -8.40
N LYS A 58 -8.71 -1.98 -8.90
CA LYS A 58 -9.59 -1.72 -10.04
C LYS A 58 -8.81 -1.07 -11.18
N ALA A 59 -9.16 -1.41 -12.41
CA ALA A 59 -8.62 -0.79 -13.62
C ALA A 59 -9.34 0.54 -13.89
N ASP A 60 -9.22 1.48 -12.94
CA ASP A 60 -9.84 2.80 -13.00
C ASP A 60 -8.87 3.90 -12.52
N MET A 61 -9.35 5.15 -12.51
CA MET A 61 -8.62 6.31 -12.03
C MET A 61 -9.02 6.72 -10.59
N GLY A 62 -9.51 5.80 -9.77
CA GLY A 62 -9.88 6.10 -8.38
C GLY A 62 -11.25 6.74 -8.23
N GLU A 63 -12.10 6.63 -9.26
CA GLU A 63 -13.39 7.31 -9.37
C GLU A 63 -14.52 6.59 -8.63
N GLU A 64 -14.42 5.28 -8.41
CA GLU A 64 -15.45 4.52 -7.70
C GLU A 64 -15.52 4.95 -6.21
N GLU A 65 -16.73 5.09 -5.70
CA GLU A 65 -17.01 5.30 -4.28
C GLU A 65 -17.49 4.01 -3.63
N ASN A 66 -17.19 3.84 -2.34
CA ASN A 66 -17.62 2.71 -1.53
C ASN A 66 -17.44 1.33 -2.20
N VAL A 67 -16.28 1.09 -2.84
CA VAL A 67 -15.97 -0.18 -3.55
C VAL A 67 -16.03 -1.42 -2.65
N HIS A 68 -15.93 -1.22 -1.34
CA HIS A 68 -16.01 -2.26 -0.31
C HIS A 68 -17.44 -2.60 0.11
N GLY A 69 -18.44 -1.86 -0.37
CA GLY A 69 -19.86 -2.14 -0.09
C GLY A 69 -20.25 -1.95 1.38
N LEU A 70 -19.66 -0.97 2.05
CA LEU A 70 -20.01 -0.61 3.42
C LEU A 70 -21.44 -0.07 3.49
N ASP A 71 -22.13 -0.30 4.60
CA ASP A 71 -23.43 0.34 4.84
C ASP A 71 -23.26 1.86 4.95
N GLN A 72 -24.34 2.61 4.67
CA GLN A 72 -24.29 4.07 4.62
C GLN A 72 -23.78 4.70 5.93
N THR A 73 -24.15 4.13 7.09
CA THR A 73 -23.75 4.66 8.40
C THR A 73 -22.24 4.56 8.58
N THR A 74 -21.65 3.43 8.20
CA THR A 74 -20.20 3.23 8.25
C THR A 74 -19.51 4.11 7.20
N TRP A 75 -20.04 4.17 5.98
CA TRP A 75 -19.50 4.96 4.87
C TRP A 75 -19.39 6.45 5.21
N ASP A 76 -20.40 7.02 5.87
CA ASP A 76 -20.41 8.44 6.29
C ASP A 76 -19.30 8.78 7.27
N SER A 77 -18.73 7.79 7.97
CA SER A 77 -17.60 7.96 8.90
C SER A 77 -16.22 7.75 8.25
N VAL A 78 -16.18 7.31 6.99
CA VAL A 78 -14.94 7.01 6.28
C VAL A 78 -14.20 8.29 5.93
N VAL A 79 -12.91 8.33 6.26
CA VAL A 79 -12.01 9.37 5.75
C VAL A 79 -11.34 8.86 4.47
N ILE A 80 -11.45 9.61 3.37
CA ILE A 80 -10.79 9.27 2.10
C ILE A 80 -9.43 9.99 2.04
N ALA A 81 -8.36 9.22 1.89
CA ALA A 81 -7.00 9.71 1.70
C ALA A 81 -6.50 9.35 0.30
N ASN A 82 -6.34 10.36 -0.56
CA ASN A 82 -5.69 10.20 -1.86
C ASN A 82 -4.18 10.23 -1.67
N ILE A 83 -3.48 9.20 -2.17
CA ILE A 83 -2.02 9.10 -2.13
C ILE A 83 -1.49 9.26 -3.55
N ASP A 84 -0.78 10.35 -3.79
CA ASP A 84 -0.13 10.65 -5.07
C ASP A 84 1.36 10.32 -4.99
N ILE A 85 1.76 9.21 -5.62
CA ILE A 85 3.17 8.77 -5.62
C ILE A 85 4.09 9.70 -6.42
N GLY A 86 3.56 10.56 -7.29
CA GLY A 86 4.33 11.60 -7.99
C GLY A 86 4.58 12.84 -7.12
N GLU A 87 3.86 13.00 -6.01
CA GLU A 87 4.08 14.09 -5.08
C GLU A 87 5.26 13.76 -4.14
N THR A 88 6.41 14.35 -4.45
CA THR A 88 7.62 14.26 -3.61
C THR A 88 7.87 15.62 -2.94
N PRO A 89 8.01 15.69 -1.60
CA PRO A 89 8.36 16.93 -0.92
C PRO A 89 9.65 17.53 -1.50
N GLN A 90 9.62 18.83 -1.79
CA GLN A 90 10.75 19.55 -2.37
C GLN A 90 12.00 19.39 -1.49
N GLY A 91 13.11 18.92 -2.07
CA GLY A 91 14.39 18.74 -1.38
C GLY A 91 14.61 17.35 -0.75
N LEU A 92 13.60 16.48 -0.71
CA LEU A 92 13.77 15.10 -0.24
C LEU A 92 14.35 14.23 -1.37
N LYS A 93 15.66 14.01 -1.37
CA LYS A 93 16.30 13.03 -2.25
C LYS A 93 16.13 11.63 -1.65
N THR A 94 15.09 10.93 -2.08
CA THR A 94 14.96 9.50 -1.83
C THR A 94 15.57 8.73 -3.00
N GLU A 95 16.13 7.55 -2.71
CA GLU A 95 16.55 6.58 -3.74
C GLU A 95 15.39 6.27 -4.69
N PHE A 96 14.17 6.17 -4.14
CA PHE A 96 12.93 5.91 -4.87
C PHE A 96 12.13 7.20 -5.05
N ASN A 97 12.45 7.97 -6.09
CA ASN A 97 11.72 9.19 -6.45
C ASN A 97 11.04 9.05 -7.84
N PRO A 98 9.71 8.84 -7.90
CA PRO A 98 9.00 8.70 -9.17
C PRO A 98 9.05 9.93 -10.07
N ALA A 99 9.25 11.12 -9.51
CA ALA A 99 9.34 12.36 -10.28
C ALA A 99 10.64 12.48 -11.10
N THR A 100 11.64 11.64 -10.83
CA THR A 100 12.92 11.61 -11.56
C THR A 100 13.23 10.24 -12.15
N PHE A 101 12.48 9.20 -11.81
CA PHE A 101 12.68 7.85 -12.31
C PHE A 101 12.01 7.65 -13.66
N THR A 102 12.67 6.94 -14.57
CA THR A 102 12.09 6.48 -15.83
C THR A 102 12.53 5.05 -16.06
N SER A 103 11.57 4.15 -16.26
CA SER A 103 11.84 2.73 -16.47
C SER A 103 12.53 2.51 -17.82
N GLU A 104 13.63 1.77 -17.82
CA GLU A 104 14.32 1.39 -19.04
C GLU A 104 13.53 0.36 -19.85
N LYS A 105 12.83 -0.57 -19.18
CA LYS A 105 12.10 -1.67 -19.83
C LYS A 105 10.72 -1.25 -20.36
N THR A 106 10.00 -0.41 -19.61
CA THR A 106 8.61 -0.03 -19.93
C THR A 106 8.46 1.39 -20.44
N LYS A 107 9.50 2.23 -20.32
CA LYS A 107 9.49 3.66 -20.65
C LYS A 107 8.51 4.50 -19.83
N ARG A 108 7.93 3.94 -18.75
CA ARG A 108 7.04 4.66 -17.83
C ARG A 108 7.82 5.63 -16.94
N GLY A 109 7.14 6.70 -16.54
CA GLY A 109 7.75 7.81 -15.81
C GLY A 109 8.48 8.79 -16.73
N PRO A 110 8.95 9.92 -16.19
CA PRO A 110 8.82 10.34 -14.79
C PRO A 110 7.42 10.88 -14.46
N LEU A 111 7.01 10.70 -13.20
CA LEU A 111 5.72 11.18 -12.68
C LEU A 111 5.84 12.66 -12.29
N THR A 112 5.65 13.52 -13.28
CA THR A 112 5.67 14.98 -13.11
C THR A 112 4.29 15.53 -12.76
N PRO A 113 4.17 16.79 -12.28
CA PRO A 113 2.85 17.40 -12.09
C PRO A 113 1.97 17.25 -13.34
N GLY A 114 0.74 16.78 -13.15
CA GLY A 114 -0.18 16.46 -14.24
C GLY A 114 -0.07 15.03 -14.80
N TRP A 115 0.68 14.13 -14.15
CA TRP A 115 0.88 12.77 -14.65
C TRP A 115 -0.40 11.93 -14.69
N LYS A 116 -1.34 12.14 -13.77
CA LYS A 116 -2.62 11.41 -13.71
C LYS A 116 -3.51 11.76 -14.89
N GLU A 117 -3.57 13.04 -15.26
CA GLU A 117 -4.35 13.53 -16.39
C GLU A 117 -3.77 13.01 -17.72
N LYS A 118 -2.43 12.99 -17.83
CA LYS A 118 -1.75 12.38 -18.99
C LYS A 118 -2.01 10.88 -19.08
N LEU A 119 -1.96 10.18 -17.94
CA LEU A 119 -2.25 8.74 -17.87
C LEU A 119 -3.68 8.42 -18.28
N ALA A 120 -4.67 9.20 -17.83
CA ALA A 120 -6.07 9.03 -18.21
C ALA A 120 -6.30 9.23 -19.72
N GLN A 121 -5.44 9.99 -20.40
CA GLN A 121 -5.50 10.23 -21.85
C GLN A 121 -4.70 9.20 -22.66
N ASP A 122 -3.86 8.41 -22.01
CA ASP A 122 -2.99 7.43 -22.66
C ASP A 122 -3.62 6.03 -22.61
N ALA A 123 -4.33 5.67 -23.67
CA ALA A 123 -4.99 4.37 -23.79
C ALA A 123 -4.01 3.18 -23.86
N GLU A 124 -2.74 3.42 -24.22
CA GLU A 124 -1.72 2.38 -24.34
C GLU A 124 -0.99 2.14 -23.01
N CYS A 125 -1.13 3.06 -22.04
CA CYS A 125 -0.49 2.95 -20.74
C CYS A 125 -1.47 2.37 -19.71
N PRO A 126 -1.31 1.10 -19.31
CA PRO A 126 -2.23 0.47 -18.39
C PRO A 126 -2.09 1.07 -16.99
N HIS A 127 -3.22 1.30 -16.34
CA HIS A 127 -3.32 1.95 -15.04
C HIS A 127 -4.35 1.25 -14.15
N MET A 128 -4.24 1.50 -12.85
CA MET A 128 -5.14 0.95 -11.85
C MET A 128 -5.11 1.79 -10.57
N CYS A 129 -6.19 1.72 -9.79
CA CYS A 129 -6.25 2.25 -8.44
C CYS A 129 -6.32 1.10 -7.42
N ALA A 130 -5.52 1.21 -6.36
CA ALA A 130 -5.68 0.40 -5.16
C ALA A 130 -6.54 1.17 -4.13
N TYR A 131 -7.67 0.58 -3.75
CA TYR A 131 -8.59 1.07 -2.73
C TYR A 131 -8.36 0.29 -1.43
N LYS A 132 -7.54 0.84 -0.54
CA LYS A 132 -7.14 0.21 0.74
C LYS A 132 -8.02 0.71 1.88
N LEU A 133 -8.96 -0.10 2.31
CA LEU A 133 -9.78 0.11 3.50
C LEU A 133 -8.99 -0.31 4.74
N VAL A 134 -8.58 0.66 5.54
CA VAL A 134 -7.93 0.45 6.83
C VAL A 134 -8.97 0.61 7.93
N THR A 135 -9.22 -0.47 8.65
CA THR A 135 -10.15 -0.51 9.78
C THR A 135 -9.35 -0.73 11.05
N LEU A 136 -9.44 0.21 11.99
CA LEU A 136 -8.82 0.12 13.30
C LEU A 136 -9.86 -0.11 14.38
N GLU A 137 -9.66 -1.14 15.20
CA GLU A 137 -10.42 -1.32 16.43
C GLU A 137 -9.53 -1.25 17.66
N ALA A 138 -9.69 -0.22 18.49
CA ALA A 138 -8.92 -0.06 19.72
C ALA A 138 -9.83 0.22 20.92
N LYS A 139 -9.67 -0.51 22.03
CA LYS A 139 -10.37 -0.24 23.30
C LYS A 139 -9.50 0.64 24.22
N ALA A 140 -9.26 1.88 23.80
CA ALA A 140 -8.39 2.84 24.50
C ALA A 140 -9.10 4.21 24.73
N PRO A 141 -10.08 4.30 25.65
CA PRO A 141 -10.98 5.46 25.75
C PRO A 141 -10.30 6.79 26.09
N MET A 142 -9.14 6.79 26.77
CA MET A 142 -8.44 8.04 27.13
C MET A 142 -7.56 8.62 26.00
N ILE A 143 -7.12 7.80 25.04
CA ILE A 143 -6.12 8.20 24.03
C ILE A 143 -6.50 7.78 22.60
N GLN A 144 -7.76 7.41 22.38
CA GLN A 144 -8.23 6.80 21.14
C GLN A 144 -7.87 7.64 19.89
N LYS A 145 -8.27 8.91 19.85
CA LYS A 145 -8.03 9.80 18.71
C LYS A 145 -6.53 9.95 18.41
N THR A 146 -5.71 10.00 19.45
CA THR A 146 -4.25 10.11 19.31
C THR A 146 -3.66 8.85 18.67
N VAL A 147 -4.10 7.67 19.13
CA VAL A 147 -3.66 6.38 18.57
C VAL A 147 -4.15 6.19 17.13
N GLU A 148 -5.40 6.52 16.85
CA GLU A 148 -5.99 6.51 15.51
C GLU A 148 -5.18 7.39 14.56
N ASN A 149 -4.98 8.68 14.91
CA ASN A 149 -4.24 9.61 14.06
C ASN A 149 -2.78 9.16 13.82
N MET A 150 -2.12 8.63 14.84
CA MET A 150 -0.75 8.13 14.73
C MET A 150 -0.67 6.94 13.76
N ILE A 151 -1.56 5.97 13.90
CA ILE A 151 -1.59 4.77 13.04
C ILE A 151 -1.99 5.14 11.63
N MET A 152 -3.00 5.99 11.46
CA MET A 152 -3.42 6.44 10.14
C MET A 152 -2.32 7.20 9.41
N LYS A 153 -1.56 8.04 10.12
CA LYS A 153 -0.38 8.72 9.57
C LYS A 153 0.72 7.72 9.20
N ALA A 154 0.97 6.73 10.06
CA ALA A 154 1.97 5.68 9.80
C ALA A 154 1.62 4.84 8.57
N GLU A 155 0.37 4.38 8.45
CA GLU A 155 -0.12 3.61 7.30
C GLU A 155 -0.08 4.43 6.01
N ARG A 156 -0.51 5.70 6.05
CA ARG A 156 -0.39 6.61 4.88
C ARG A 156 1.06 6.74 4.42
N ASN A 157 1.99 6.95 5.35
CA ASN A 157 3.41 7.06 5.04
C ASN A 157 4.00 5.74 4.52
N LEU A 158 3.56 4.60 5.06
CA LEU A 158 3.95 3.28 4.61
C LEU A 158 3.49 3.05 3.17
N PHE A 159 2.22 3.32 2.88
CA PHE A 159 1.68 3.19 1.53
C PHE A 159 2.37 4.12 0.54
N ASP A 160 2.61 5.39 0.88
CA ASP A 160 3.33 6.32 0.02
C ASP A 160 4.74 5.80 -0.33
N LYS A 161 5.54 5.46 0.68
CA LYS A 161 6.91 4.95 0.48
C LYS A 161 6.93 3.64 -0.29
N PHE A 162 6.04 2.71 0.06
CA PHE A 162 5.95 1.41 -0.59
C PHE A 162 5.64 1.53 -2.09
N HIS A 163 4.64 2.33 -2.47
CA HIS A 163 4.27 2.45 -3.88
C HIS A 163 5.27 3.29 -4.68
N LYS A 164 5.95 4.27 -4.05
CA LYS A 164 7.11 4.96 -4.66
C LYS A 164 8.23 3.98 -4.97
N GLN A 165 8.60 3.14 -4.00
CA GLN A 165 9.61 2.09 -4.18
C GLN A 165 9.19 1.11 -5.27
N LEU A 166 7.94 0.62 -5.21
CA LEU A 166 7.42 -0.32 -6.19
C LEU A 166 7.48 0.21 -7.62
N PHE A 167 7.12 1.48 -7.84
CA PHE A 167 7.22 2.12 -9.14
C PHE A 167 8.67 2.28 -9.59
N CYS A 168 9.55 2.77 -8.71
CA CYS A 168 10.96 3.00 -9.02
C CYS A 168 11.78 1.71 -9.21
N THR A 169 11.27 0.56 -8.78
CA THR A 169 11.92 -0.75 -9.00
C THR A 169 11.20 -1.59 -10.06
N ILE A 170 10.32 -0.98 -10.88
CA ILE A 170 9.54 -1.71 -11.89
C ILE A 170 10.42 -2.54 -12.84
N ASP A 171 11.61 -2.05 -13.19
CA ASP A 171 12.53 -2.78 -14.05
C ASP A 171 13.01 -4.09 -13.41
N ASP A 172 13.02 -4.20 -12.08
CA ASP A 172 13.47 -5.41 -11.37
C ASP A 172 12.42 -6.52 -11.38
N TRP A 173 11.13 -6.18 -11.51
CA TRP A 173 10.03 -7.12 -11.35
C TRP A 173 9.08 -7.27 -12.54
N VAL A 174 9.04 -6.33 -13.49
CA VAL A 174 8.05 -6.31 -14.58
C VAL A 174 8.07 -7.53 -15.50
N ASN A 175 9.24 -8.15 -15.67
CA ASN A 175 9.43 -9.32 -16.54
C ASN A 175 9.64 -10.62 -15.75
N LEU A 176 9.39 -10.63 -14.44
CA LEU A 176 9.50 -11.86 -13.65
C LEU A 176 8.36 -12.80 -13.99
N THR A 177 8.70 -14.06 -14.18
CA THR A 177 7.71 -15.14 -14.27
C THR A 177 7.21 -15.52 -12.88
N MET A 178 6.08 -16.23 -12.81
CA MET A 178 5.60 -16.77 -11.53
C MET A 178 6.60 -17.73 -10.87
N GLU A 179 7.46 -18.38 -11.65
CA GLU A 179 8.51 -19.25 -11.12
C GLU A 179 9.63 -18.42 -10.49
N ASP A 180 10.08 -17.35 -11.16
CA ASP A 180 11.08 -16.43 -10.60
C ASP A 180 10.59 -15.80 -9.29
N ILE A 181 9.30 -15.46 -9.23
CA ILE A 181 8.66 -14.95 -8.02
C ILE A 181 8.76 -15.98 -6.90
N ARG A 182 8.34 -17.23 -7.12
CA ARG A 182 8.38 -18.28 -6.09
C ARG A 182 9.80 -18.51 -5.56
N GLN A 183 10.79 -18.53 -6.45
CA GLN A 183 12.17 -18.71 -6.05
C GLN A 183 12.69 -17.52 -5.24
N LYS A 184 12.35 -16.29 -5.65
CA LYS A 184 12.66 -15.07 -4.87
C LYS A 184 11.99 -15.09 -3.50
N GLU A 185 10.73 -15.50 -3.41
CA GLU A 185 10.04 -15.62 -2.11
C GLU A 185 10.73 -16.62 -1.17
N GLU A 186 11.18 -17.77 -1.69
CA GLU A 186 11.92 -18.74 -0.88
C GLU A 186 13.28 -18.20 -0.40
N ASN A 187 14.02 -17.55 -1.30
CA ASN A 187 15.32 -16.95 -0.97
C ASN A 187 15.17 -15.81 0.03
N THR A 188 14.25 -14.88 -0.22
CA THR A 188 13.96 -13.76 0.69
C THR A 188 13.49 -14.25 2.05
N LYS A 189 12.70 -15.34 2.13
CA LYS A 189 12.33 -15.94 3.41
C LYS A 189 13.56 -16.39 4.20
N LYS A 190 14.50 -17.09 3.56
CA LYS A 190 15.75 -17.55 4.19
C LYS A 190 16.60 -16.36 4.67
N GLU A 191 16.79 -15.37 3.81
CA GLU A 191 17.53 -14.15 4.14
C GLU A 191 16.89 -13.42 5.33
N LEU A 192 15.57 -13.19 5.31
CA LEU A 192 14.87 -12.52 6.42
C LEU A 192 14.98 -13.30 7.74
N ASP A 193 14.94 -14.64 7.70
CA ASP A 193 15.09 -15.48 8.89
C ASP A 193 16.52 -15.43 9.45
N GLU A 194 17.54 -15.29 8.61
CA GLU A 194 18.95 -15.10 9.02
C GLU A 194 19.18 -13.71 9.58
N MET A 195 18.76 -12.70 8.84
CA MET A 195 18.82 -11.29 9.22
C MET A 195 18.17 -11.02 10.57
N ARG A 196 16.99 -11.60 10.82
CA ARG A 196 16.27 -11.43 12.09
C ARG A 196 17.04 -11.99 13.28
N LYS A 197 17.91 -12.98 13.07
CA LYS A 197 18.73 -13.59 14.12
C LYS A 197 20.05 -12.85 14.32
N ASN A 198 20.59 -12.27 13.27
CA ASN A 198 21.99 -11.86 13.21
C ASN A 198 22.22 -10.35 13.10
N ASP A 199 21.25 -9.59 12.59
CA ASP A 199 21.43 -8.18 12.25
C ASP A 199 20.78 -7.23 13.27
N GLU A 200 21.29 -6.00 13.33
CA GLU A 200 20.72 -4.92 14.12
C GLU A 200 19.41 -4.39 13.53
N VAL A 201 18.60 -3.74 14.38
CA VAL A 201 17.32 -3.15 13.96
C VAL A 201 17.55 -2.04 12.94
N ARG A 202 16.91 -2.16 11.76
CA ARG A 202 16.98 -1.22 10.65
C ARG A 202 15.62 -0.97 10.02
N GLY A 203 15.45 0.13 9.29
CA GLY A 203 14.21 0.47 8.57
C GLY A 203 13.50 1.72 9.11
N MET A 204 12.18 1.80 8.91
CA MET A 204 11.41 2.99 9.28
C MET A 204 11.24 3.13 10.80
N THR A 205 11.51 4.32 11.33
CA THR A 205 11.17 4.71 12.69
C THR A 205 9.76 5.32 12.74
N ALA A 206 9.06 5.14 13.86
CA ALA A 206 7.84 5.88 14.14
C ALA A 206 8.24 7.26 14.68
N ASP A 207 8.02 8.32 13.89
CA ASP A 207 8.27 9.68 14.34
C ASP A 207 7.11 10.09 15.28
N GLY A 208 7.46 10.40 16.54
CA GLY A 208 6.54 10.84 17.59
C GLY A 208 5.97 12.23 17.39
#